data_AF-A0AAV4BHK8-F1
#
_entry.id   AF-A0AAV4BHK8-F1
#
_cell.length_a   1.000
_cell.length_b   1.000
_cell.length_c   1.000
_cell.angle_alpha   90.00
_cell.angle_beta   90.00
_cell.angle_gamma   90.00
#
_symmetry.space_group_name_H-M   'P 1'
#
loop_
_entity.id
_entity.type
_entity.pdbx_description
1 polymer ?
#
loop_
_entity_poly.entity_id
_entity_poly.type
_entity_poly.pdbx_seq_one_letter_code
_entity_poly.pdbx_strand_id
1 'polypeptide(L)'
;MGTENGQQPQQGQWTNWDTAIQSSLTWNDIWHMAPLRISFLIRFVYDILRSNANLVRWRKKDDPTCPRCQGRQTTEHVRSSCEIALSQGRYTWRHNRVLQELASVISTAEEENHPSSTSSTVFTTEGGVKNGTEVGSQ
;
A
#
# COMPACT_ATOMS: atom_id res chain seq x y z
N MET A 1 -17.85 30.47 -24.60
CA MET A 1 -18.62 29.35 -24.01
C MET A 1 -17.80 28.09 -24.22
N GLY A 2 -17.01 27.71 -23.22
CA GLY A 2 -16.14 26.55 -23.30
C GLY A 2 -16.97 25.28 -23.15
N THR A 3 -16.77 24.33 -24.07
CA THR A 3 -17.37 23.00 -24.01
C THR A 3 -16.80 22.26 -22.80
N GLU A 4 -17.59 22.19 -21.72
CA GLU A 4 -17.36 21.28 -20.60
C GLU A 4 -17.65 19.85 -21.07
N ASN A 5 -16.64 19.22 -21.68
CA ASN A 5 -16.62 17.77 -21.83
C ASN A 5 -16.63 17.17 -20.42
N GLY A 6 -17.80 16.71 -19.98
CA GLY A 6 -18.04 16.05 -18.70
C GLY A 6 -17.38 14.67 -18.62
N GLN A 7 -16.08 14.57 -18.90
CA GLN A 7 -15.29 13.41 -18.54
C GLN A 7 -15.03 13.51 -17.04
N GLN A 8 -15.58 12.57 -16.27
CA GLN A 8 -15.25 12.44 -14.85
C GLN A 8 -13.75 12.13 -14.75
N PRO A 9 -12.86 13.07 -14.38
CA PRO A 9 -11.41 12.89 -14.47
C PRO A 9 -10.89 11.77 -13.55
N GLN A 10 -11.75 11.23 -12.69
CA GLN A 10 -11.45 10.19 -11.73
C GLN A 10 -12.04 8.82 -12.12
N GLN A 11 -13.15 8.81 -12.86
CA GLN A 11 -13.69 7.57 -13.44
C GLN A 11 -12.94 7.28 -14.74
N GLY A 12 -12.39 6.08 -14.86
CA GLY A 12 -11.54 5.72 -16.01
C GLY A 12 -10.05 5.94 -15.78
N GLN A 13 -9.58 6.39 -14.61
CA GLN A 13 -8.13 6.45 -14.33
C GLN A 13 -7.46 5.07 -14.40
N TRP A 14 -8.22 4.00 -14.15
CA TRP A 14 -7.78 2.62 -14.32
C TRP A 14 -7.43 2.25 -15.78
N THR A 15 -7.90 3.01 -16.78
CA THR A 15 -7.51 2.77 -18.19
C THR A 15 -6.09 3.22 -18.49
N ASN A 16 -5.47 4.00 -17.60
CA ASN A 16 -4.07 4.45 -17.75
C ASN A 16 -3.08 3.49 -17.06
N TRP A 17 -3.56 2.35 -16.54
CA TRP A 17 -2.75 1.41 -15.76
C TRP A 17 -2.12 0.32 -16.65
N ASP A 18 -1.50 0.72 -17.75
CA ASP A 18 -0.96 -0.20 -18.78
C ASP A 18 0.11 -1.17 -18.25
N THR A 19 0.77 -0.82 -17.15
CA THR A 19 1.81 -1.64 -16.50
C THR A 19 1.35 -2.35 -15.24
N ALA A 20 0.07 -2.22 -14.85
CA ALA A 20 -0.42 -2.88 -13.65
C ALA A 20 -0.58 -4.39 -13.88
N ILE A 21 -0.11 -5.19 -12.92
CA ILE A 21 -0.35 -6.63 -12.92
C ILE A 21 -1.86 -6.85 -12.88
N GLN A 22 -2.38 -7.60 -13.85
CA GLN A 22 -3.78 -8.01 -13.86
C GLN A 22 -4.05 -8.91 -12.65
N SER A 23 -4.81 -8.42 -11.69
CA SER A 23 -5.36 -9.23 -10.61
C SER A 23 -6.71 -9.80 -11.05
N SER A 24 -6.77 -11.09 -11.37
CA SER A 24 -8.04 -11.76 -11.64
C SER A 24 -8.78 -12.01 -10.32
N LEU A 25 -9.77 -11.17 -10.02
CA LEU A 25 -10.74 -11.45 -8.94
C LEU A 25 -11.91 -12.22 -9.53
N THR A 26 -12.08 -13.48 -9.13
CA THR A 26 -13.23 -14.27 -9.53
C THR A 26 -14.46 -13.89 -8.70
N TRP A 27 -15.65 -14.22 -9.20
CA TRP A 27 -16.88 -14.06 -8.41
C TRP A 27 -16.83 -14.85 -7.10
N ASN A 28 -16.21 -16.02 -7.10
CA ASN A 28 -16.04 -16.83 -5.89
C ASN A 28 -15.16 -16.09 -4.86
N ASP A 29 -14.04 -15.51 -5.29
CA ASP A 29 -13.16 -14.72 -4.40
C ASP A 29 -13.91 -13.56 -3.75
N ILE A 30 -14.75 -12.85 -4.52
CA ILE A 30 -15.55 -11.73 -4.01
C ILE A 30 -16.53 -12.20 -2.95
N TRP A 31 -17.22 -13.32 -3.16
CA TRP A 31 -18.19 -13.86 -2.20
C TRP A 31 -17.56 -14.30 -0.88
N HIS A 32 -16.33 -14.80 -0.91
CA HIS A 32 -15.62 -15.25 0.28
C HIS A 32 -14.75 -14.15 0.93
N MET A 33 -14.67 -12.97 0.32
CA MET A 33 -13.87 -11.87 0.83
C MET A 33 -14.62 -11.08 1.92
N ALA A 34 -13.90 -10.67 2.97
CA ALA A 34 -14.45 -9.81 4.00
C ALA A 34 -15.06 -8.52 3.37
N PRO A 35 -16.29 -8.11 3.74
CA PRO A 35 -16.98 -6.98 3.10
C PRO A 35 -16.19 -5.67 3.12
N LEU A 36 -15.47 -5.40 4.22
CA LEU A 36 -14.63 -4.20 4.34
C LEU A 36 -13.43 -4.21 3.39
N ARG A 37 -12.89 -5.39 3.05
CA ARG A 37 -11.79 -5.53 2.10
C ARG A 37 -12.24 -5.22 0.68
N ILE A 38 -13.38 -5.77 0.25
CA ILE A 38 -13.98 -5.48 -1.07
C ILE A 38 -14.31 -3.98 -1.17
N SER A 39 -14.98 -3.45 -0.15
CA SER A 39 -15.34 -2.04 -0.01
C SER A 39 -14.12 -1.12 -0.18
N PHE A 40 -13.01 -1.47 0.47
CA PHE A 40 -11.75 -0.76 0.35
C PHE A 40 -11.14 -0.87 -1.04
N LEU A 41 -11.06 -2.09 -1.61
CA LEU A 41 -10.47 -2.33 -2.93
C LEU A 41 -11.19 -1.54 -4.03
N ILE A 42 -12.52 -1.61 -4.09
CA ILE A 42 -13.30 -0.84 -5.06
C ILE A 42 -13.03 0.66 -4.87
N ARG A 43 -13.10 1.15 -3.63
CA ARG A 43 -12.86 2.56 -3.36
C ARG A 43 -11.45 3.01 -3.71
N PHE A 44 -10.50 2.11 -3.60
CA PHE A 44 -9.13 2.35 -3.97
C PHE A 44 -8.97 2.44 -5.49
N VAL A 45 -9.44 1.44 -6.25
CA VAL A 45 -9.30 1.38 -7.71
C VAL A 45 -9.90 2.63 -8.36
N TYR A 46 -11.03 3.11 -7.87
CA TYR A 46 -11.70 4.30 -8.39
C TYR A 46 -11.26 5.62 -7.73
N ASP A 47 -10.21 5.60 -6.90
CA ASP A 47 -9.70 6.77 -6.17
C ASP A 47 -10.80 7.57 -5.43
N ILE A 48 -11.74 6.87 -4.80
CA ILE A 48 -12.82 7.45 -3.99
C ILE A 48 -12.59 7.26 -2.48
N LEU A 49 -11.36 6.93 -2.07
CA LEU A 49 -10.97 6.89 -0.67
C LEU A 49 -10.96 8.30 -0.06
N ARG A 50 -11.06 8.38 1.28
CA ARG A 50 -11.10 9.64 2.03
C ARG A 50 -9.69 10.28 2.14
N SER A 51 -9.09 10.65 1.01
CA SER A 51 -7.89 11.49 0.95
C SER A 51 -8.27 12.97 1.09
N ASN A 52 -7.38 13.86 1.54
CA ASN A 52 -7.72 15.29 1.63
C ASN A 52 -8.05 15.87 0.25
N ALA A 53 -7.41 15.40 -0.83
CA ALA A 53 -7.78 15.79 -2.19
C ALA A 53 -9.25 15.45 -2.51
N ASN A 54 -9.73 14.27 -2.11
CA ASN A 54 -11.13 13.89 -2.30
C ASN A 54 -12.07 14.61 -1.33
N LEU A 55 -11.66 14.85 -0.09
CA LEU A 55 -12.45 15.64 0.86
C LEU A 55 -12.71 17.06 0.36
N VAL A 56 -11.71 17.70 -0.26
CA VAL A 56 -11.87 19.01 -0.91
C VAL A 56 -12.84 18.93 -2.08
N ARG A 57 -12.70 17.92 -2.94
CA ARG A 57 -13.65 17.68 -4.05
C ARG A 57 -15.08 17.51 -3.55
N TRP A 58 -15.27 16.85 -2.40
CA TRP A 58 -16.59 16.66 -1.77
C TRP A 58 -17.04 17.85 -0.91
N ARG A 59 -16.30 18.96 -0.91
CA ARG A 59 -16.58 20.17 -0.11
C ARG A 59 -16.69 19.88 1.39
N LYS A 60 -15.90 18.91 1.88
CA LYS A 60 -15.79 18.53 3.30
C LYS A 60 -14.54 19.09 3.98
N LYS A 61 -13.63 19.67 3.20
CA LYS A 61 -12.39 20.29 3.65
C LYS A 61 -12.02 21.38 2.64
N ASP A 62 -11.29 22.39 3.08
CA ASP A 62 -10.86 23.49 2.19
C ASP A 62 -9.49 23.25 1.55
N ASP A 63 -8.62 22.49 2.24
CA ASP A 63 -7.22 22.31 1.84
C ASP A 63 -6.85 20.82 1.59
N PRO A 64 -6.30 20.48 0.39
CA PRO A 64 -5.90 19.13 0.07
C PRO A 64 -4.50 18.74 0.59
N THR A 65 -3.82 19.60 1.36
CA THR A 65 -2.46 19.35 1.86
C THR A 65 -2.35 18.13 2.77
N CYS A 66 -1.20 17.47 2.72
CA CYS A 66 -0.82 16.39 3.60
C CYS A 66 -0.36 16.97 4.94
N PRO A 67 -0.92 16.53 6.09
CA PRO A 67 -0.55 17.06 7.40
C PRO A 67 0.88 16.70 7.83
N ARG A 68 1.58 15.88 7.06
CA ARG A 68 2.98 15.53 7.31
C ARG A 68 3.89 16.34 6.41
N CYS A 69 3.86 16.09 5.10
CA CYS A 69 4.81 16.68 4.16
C CYS A 69 4.33 17.95 3.45
N GLN A 70 3.12 18.44 3.76
CA GLN A 70 2.50 19.62 3.15
C GLN A 70 2.24 19.56 1.63
N GLY A 71 2.65 18.49 0.95
CA GLY A 71 2.30 18.24 -0.46
C GLY A 71 0.82 17.88 -0.64
N ARG A 72 0.35 17.84 -1.89
CA ARG A 72 -1.05 17.48 -2.20
C ARG A 72 -1.35 16.02 -1.84
N GLN A 73 -2.30 15.79 -0.93
CA GLN A 73 -2.61 14.46 -0.41
C GLN A 73 -3.66 13.74 -1.28
N THR A 74 -3.19 13.06 -2.32
CA THR A 74 -3.98 12.06 -3.07
C THR A 74 -4.01 10.70 -2.37
N THR A 75 -4.81 9.75 -2.86
CA THR A 75 -4.80 8.38 -2.32
C THR A 75 -3.45 7.69 -2.55
N GLU A 76 -2.83 7.89 -3.71
CA GLU A 76 -1.49 7.39 -4.04
C GLU A 76 -0.43 7.99 -3.10
N HIS A 77 -0.50 9.30 -2.84
CA HIS A 77 0.38 9.98 -1.91
C HIS A 77 0.40 9.31 -0.53
N VAL A 78 -0.77 8.97 0.03
CA VAL A 78 -0.84 8.31 1.34
C VAL A 78 -0.28 6.88 1.31
N ARG A 79 -0.43 6.17 0.18
CA ARG A 79 -0.01 4.76 0.06
C ARG A 79 1.47 4.58 -0.21
N SER A 80 2.08 5.41 -1.05
CA SER A 80 3.44 5.14 -1.56
C SER A 80 4.28 6.39 -1.81
N SER A 81 3.67 7.57 -1.99
CA SER A 81 4.38 8.72 -2.57
C SER A 81 4.55 9.91 -1.59
N CYS A 82 4.41 9.69 -0.28
CA CYS A 82 4.68 10.70 0.75
C CYS A 82 6.14 10.64 1.20
N GLU A 83 6.90 11.67 0.88
CA GLU A 83 8.33 11.80 1.20
C GLU A 83 8.64 11.65 2.69
N ILE A 84 7.82 12.25 3.57
CA ILE A 84 8.01 12.11 5.02
C ILE A 84 7.67 10.69 5.49
N ALA A 85 6.65 10.05 4.91
CA ALA A 85 6.32 8.68 5.26
C ALA A 85 7.41 7.69 4.78
N LEU A 86 8.05 7.99 3.65
CA LEU A 86 9.17 7.24 3.10
C LEU A 86 10.41 7.37 3.98
N SER A 87 10.86 8.60 4.25
CA SER A 87 12.04 8.86 5.08
C SER A 87 11.90 8.34 6.51
N GLN A 88 10.69 8.32 7.06
CA GLN A 88 10.41 7.72 8.38
C GLN A 88 10.31 6.19 8.37
N GLY A 89 10.48 5.53 7.23
CA GLY A 89 10.41 4.06 7.12
C GLY A 89 9.00 3.47 7.30
N ARG A 90 7.93 4.27 7.20
CA ARG A 90 6.55 3.79 7.43
C ARG A 90 6.07 2.83 6.35
N TYR A 91 6.56 2.98 5.12
CA TYR A 91 6.29 2.04 4.03
C TYR A 91 6.98 0.72 4.30
N THR A 92 8.27 0.75 4.66
CA THR A 92 9.05 -0.42 5.07
C THR A 92 8.37 -1.18 6.20
N TRP A 93 7.95 -0.49 7.26
CA TRP A 93 7.25 -1.14 8.37
C TRP A 93 5.96 -1.85 7.94
N ARG A 94 5.12 -1.19 7.12
CA ARG A 94 3.88 -1.80 6.61
C ARG A 94 4.14 -3.00 5.72
N HIS A 95 5.11 -2.91 4.81
CA HIS A 95 5.46 -4.01 3.92
C HIS A 95 6.06 -5.18 4.70
N ASN A 96 7.00 -4.92 5.61
CA ASN A 96 7.58 -5.94 6.48
C ASN A 96 6.52 -6.63 7.33
N ARG A 97 5.52 -5.89 7.82
CA ARG A 97 4.42 -6.51 8.56
C ARG A 97 3.65 -7.51 7.71
N VAL A 98 3.34 -7.18 6.45
CA VAL A 98 2.67 -8.13 5.54
C VAL A 98 3.56 -9.34 5.26
N LEU A 99 4.86 -9.13 5.01
CA LEU A 99 5.82 -10.22 4.79
C LEU A 99 5.95 -11.14 5.99
N GLN A 100 5.92 -10.60 7.21
CA GLN A 100 5.93 -11.38 8.45
C GLN A 100 4.70 -12.28 8.58
N GLU A 101 3.51 -11.77 8.30
CA GLU A 101 2.29 -12.59 8.34
C GLU A 101 2.34 -13.71 7.28
N LEU A 102 2.83 -13.42 6.07
CA LEU A 102 3.01 -14.43 5.03
C LEU A 102 4.04 -15.49 5.42
N ALA A 103 5.18 -15.07 5.96
CA ALA A 103 6.22 -15.99 6.44
C ALA A 103 5.71 -16.87 7.59
N SER A 104 4.89 -16.32 8.49
CA SER A 104 4.24 -17.08 9.57
C SER A 104 3.37 -18.21 9.00
N VAL A 105 2.48 -17.89 8.05
CA VAL A 105 1.58 -18.88 7.43
C VAL A 105 2.38 -19.97 6.70
N ILE A 106 3.45 -19.60 6.00
CA ILE A 106 4.31 -20.56 5.30
C ILE A 106 5.02 -21.48 6.31
N SER A 107 5.59 -20.91 7.37
CA SER A 107 6.29 -21.67 8.40
C SER A 107 5.35 -22.66 9.09
N THR A 108 4.11 -22.26 9.41
CA THR A 108 3.11 -23.18 9.97
C THR A 108 2.77 -24.33 9.03
N ALA A 109 2.67 -24.05 7.72
CA ALA A 109 2.43 -25.09 6.73
C ALA A 109 3.63 -26.04 6.59
N GLU A 110 4.86 -25.55 6.73
CA GLU A 110 6.07 -26.36 6.72
C GLU A 110 6.16 -27.27 7.96
N GLU A 111 5.85 -26.76 9.15
CA GLU A 111 5.84 -27.54 10.40
C GLU A 111 4.79 -28.66 10.39
N GLU A 112 3.62 -28.44 9.77
CA GLU A 112 2.63 -29.49 9.55
C GLU A 112 3.12 -30.59 8.58
N ASN A 113 4.06 -30.26 7.69
CA ASN A 113 4.61 -31.19 6.70
C ASN A 113 5.98 -31.79 7.09
N HIS A 114 6.67 -31.25 8.12
CA HIS A 114 7.95 -31.75 8.62
C HIS A 114 8.16 -31.42 10.12
N PRO A 115 8.37 -32.41 11.00
CA PRO A 115 8.75 -32.11 12.38
C PRO A 115 10.18 -31.53 12.44
N SER A 116 10.26 -30.28 12.89
CA SER A 116 11.43 -29.54 13.42
C SER A 116 12.39 -28.82 12.46
N SER A 117 12.34 -27.48 12.47
CA SER A 117 13.51 -26.56 12.58
C SER A 117 13.04 -25.09 12.53
N THR A 118 13.14 -24.36 13.65
CA THR A 118 12.80 -22.92 13.73
C THR A 118 13.88 -22.05 13.10
N SER A 119 13.55 -21.36 12.00
CA SER A 119 14.41 -20.34 11.37
C SER A 119 13.85 -18.94 11.61
N SER A 120 14.66 -18.05 12.19
CA SER A 120 14.30 -16.65 12.38
C SER A 120 14.47 -15.87 11.08
N THR A 121 13.38 -15.36 10.50
CA THR A 121 13.41 -14.63 9.22
C THR A 121 13.73 -13.14 9.43
N VAL A 122 14.91 -12.73 8.97
CA VAL A 122 15.32 -11.31 8.92
C VAL A 122 15.11 -10.79 7.49
N PHE A 123 14.27 -9.76 7.33
CA PHE A 123 14.00 -9.15 6.03
C PHE A 123 14.98 -7.98 5.78
N THR A 124 15.69 -8.03 4.66
CA THR A 124 16.64 -6.99 4.25
C THR A 124 15.94 -5.93 3.39
N THR A 125 16.27 -4.66 3.61
CA THR A 125 15.82 -3.56 2.74
C THR A 125 16.75 -3.42 1.53
N GLU A 126 16.19 -3.31 0.34
CA GLU A 126 16.92 -2.98 -0.88
C GLU A 126 17.46 -1.54 -0.75
N GLY A 127 18.79 -1.39 -0.72
CA GLY A 127 19.49 -0.09 -0.62
C GLY A 127 20.31 0.17 0.65
N GLY A 128 20.47 -0.79 1.56
CA GLY A 128 21.26 -0.61 2.80
C GLY A 128 22.77 -0.65 2.59
N VAL A 129 23.47 0.46 2.86
CA VAL A 129 24.93 0.49 3.05
C VAL A 129 25.30 -0.42 4.22
N LYS A 130 26.20 -1.37 3.96
CA LYS A 130 26.86 -2.21 4.96
C LYS A 130 27.78 -1.36 5.84
N ASN A 131 27.28 -0.92 7.00
CA ASN A 131 28.15 -0.44 8.06
C ASN A 131 28.71 -1.68 8.78
N GLY A 132 29.91 -2.11 8.37
CA GLY A 132 30.72 -3.01 9.17
C GLY A 132 31.23 -2.25 10.38
N THR A 133 30.73 -2.59 11.57
CA THR A 133 31.43 -2.30 12.82
C THR A 133 32.07 -3.60 13.26
N GLU A 134 33.36 -3.72 13.00
CA GLU A 134 34.22 -4.74 13.60
C GLU A 134 34.16 -4.61 15.13
N VAL A 135 33.91 -5.74 15.78
CA VAL A 135 34.02 -5.90 17.22
C VAL A 135 35.50 -5.92 17.56
N GLY A 136 36.00 -4.79 18.08
CA GLY A 136 37.32 -4.71 18.71
C GLY A 136 37.27 -5.38 20.08
N SER A 137 37.93 -6.53 20.18
CA SER A 137 38.24 -7.21 21.44
C SER A 137 39.52 -6.60 22.02
N GLN A 138 39.45 -6.07 23.24
CA GLN A 138 40.53 -6.02 24.23
C GLN A 138 39.94 -5.80 25.62
#